data_AF-A0A257L079-F1
#
_entry.id   AF-A0A257L079-F1
#
_cell.length_a   1.000
_cell.length_b   1.000
_cell.length_c   1.000
_cell.angle_alpha   90.00
_cell.angle_beta   90.00
_cell.angle_gamma   90.00
#
_symmetry.space_group_name_H-M   'P 1'
#
loop_
_entity.id
_entity.type
_entity.pdbx_description
1 polymer ?
#
loop_
_entity_poly.entity_id
_entity_poly.type
_entity_poly.pdbx_seq_one_letter_code
_entity_poly.pdbx_strand_id
1 'polypeptide(L)'
;MRRRDFIAVMAAILALPRVAGAEQHMCEAASDPECPGDIPLVYDDIRFDGNAVSNALRLSPGGAASKKSITQTGSVASIVTSDGATIRNCRISSRECVRIGGSGSFLIDNCYLEALGVEPDHADVIQAYSPGSRGTLKVSNTGIVTHGVAANVGLFIADNWTGTIDLENVAFVGGGVNFGLRIHPDAGGDNIIKLRNVFFIPPFRYAPYLFGNVGHRKNIIELWENVRMATIENGKLALGPALPKPF
;
A
#
# COMPACT_ATOMS: atom_id res chain seq x y z
N MET A 1 12.69 -80.53 -11.96
CA MET A 1 12.01 -80.50 -10.64
C MET A 1 12.96 -79.90 -9.62
N ARG A 2 12.79 -78.61 -9.26
CA ARG A 2 13.13 -78.00 -7.96
C ARG A 2 12.72 -76.52 -8.00
N ARG A 3 11.77 -76.20 -7.14
CA ARG A 3 11.19 -74.87 -6.87
C ARG A 3 12.29 -73.92 -6.36
N ARG A 4 12.21 -72.64 -6.77
CA ARG A 4 12.77 -71.50 -6.04
C ARG A 4 11.82 -70.31 -6.17
N ASP A 5 10.90 -70.28 -5.23
CA ASP A 5 10.50 -69.18 -4.36
C ASP A 5 10.50 -67.75 -4.92
N PHE A 6 9.26 -67.25 -4.98
CA PHE A 6 8.87 -65.84 -4.99
C PHE A 6 9.60 -65.02 -3.93
N ILE A 7 10.20 -63.89 -4.33
CA ILE A 7 10.40 -62.74 -3.44
C ILE A 7 9.72 -61.55 -4.11
N ALA A 8 8.55 -61.19 -3.58
CA ALA A 8 7.87 -59.94 -3.89
C ALA A 8 8.63 -58.80 -3.19
N VAL A 9 9.15 -57.85 -3.96
CA VAL A 9 9.71 -56.61 -3.43
C VAL A 9 8.53 -55.67 -3.13
N MET A 10 8.21 -55.56 -1.85
CA MET A 10 7.32 -54.52 -1.31
C MET A 10 8.00 -53.16 -1.46
N ALA A 11 7.54 -52.35 -2.42
CA ALA A 11 7.85 -50.94 -2.49
C ALA A 11 7.03 -50.21 -1.40
N ALA A 12 7.70 -49.82 -0.31
CA ALA A 12 7.12 -48.91 0.67
C ALA A 12 7.08 -47.50 0.07
N ILE A 13 5.93 -47.10 -0.48
CA ILE A 13 5.64 -45.70 -0.81
C ILE A 13 5.41 -44.99 0.53
N LEU A 14 6.41 -44.21 0.97
CA LEU A 14 6.23 -43.24 2.04
C LEU A 14 5.21 -42.20 1.57
N ALA A 15 3.99 -42.29 2.10
CA ALA A 15 3.00 -41.24 1.99
C ALA A 15 3.52 -40.00 2.73
N LEU A 16 4.04 -39.03 1.98
CA LEU A 16 4.21 -37.67 2.48
C LEU A 16 2.82 -37.16 2.88
N PRO A 17 2.64 -36.58 4.08
CA PRO A 17 1.40 -35.91 4.39
C PRO A 17 1.24 -34.76 3.39
N ARG A 18 0.14 -34.79 2.62
CA ARG A 18 -0.35 -33.59 1.94
C ARG A 18 -0.54 -32.54 3.04
N VAL A 19 0.35 -31.56 3.07
CA VAL A 19 0.05 -30.29 3.74
C VAL A 19 -1.25 -29.83 3.10
N ALA A 20 -2.31 -29.82 3.90
CA ALA A 20 -3.59 -29.28 3.51
C ALA A 20 -3.30 -27.92 2.88
N GLY A 21 -3.64 -27.76 1.60
CA GLY A 21 -3.70 -26.44 1.01
C GLY A 21 -4.56 -25.61 1.94
N ALA A 22 -4.04 -24.49 2.42
CA ALA A 22 -4.88 -23.48 3.03
C ALA A 22 -5.96 -23.17 1.98
N GLU A 23 -7.16 -23.71 2.18
CA GLU A 23 -8.33 -23.30 1.42
C GLU A 23 -8.44 -21.80 1.65
N GLN A 24 -8.12 -21.04 0.61
CA GLN A 24 -8.41 -19.62 0.58
C GLN A 24 -9.92 -19.52 0.72
N HIS A 25 -10.35 -19.00 1.86
CA HIS A 25 -11.74 -18.62 2.08
C HIS A 25 -12.05 -17.56 1.02
N MET A 26 -12.73 -17.96 -0.05
CA MET A 26 -13.24 -17.03 -1.05
C MET A 26 -14.37 -16.25 -0.36
N CYS A 27 -14.14 -14.97 -0.04
CA CYS A 27 -15.20 -14.10 0.49
C CYS A 27 -16.37 -14.12 -0.51
N GLU A 28 -17.56 -14.56 -0.08
CA GLU A 28 -18.78 -14.36 -0.84
C GLU A 28 -19.10 -12.87 -0.89
N ALA A 29 -19.47 -12.39 -2.08
CA ALA A 29 -19.71 -10.98 -2.32
C ALA A 29 -20.89 -10.45 -1.48
N ALA A 30 -20.64 -9.29 -0.86
CA ALA A 30 -21.60 -8.22 -0.54
C ALA A 30 -22.18 -8.08 0.89
N SER A 31 -21.82 -8.85 1.92
CA SER A 31 -22.45 -8.61 3.25
C SER A 31 -21.62 -8.81 4.52
N ASP A 32 -20.29 -8.98 4.47
CA ASP A 32 -19.48 -9.13 5.68
C ASP A 32 -18.50 -7.95 5.88
N PRO A 33 -18.73 -7.06 6.86
CA PRO A 33 -17.84 -5.93 7.14
C PRO A 33 -16.51 -6.33 7.83
N GLU A 34 -16.27 -7.61 8.13
CA GLU A 34 -15.02 -8.12 8.73
C GLU A 34 -14.21 -9.09 7.85
N CYS A 35 -14.49 -9.20 6.53
CA CYS A 35 -13.55 -9.85 5.59
C CYS A 35 -12.35 -8.91 5.35
N PRO A 36 -11.08 -9.32 5.57
CA PRO A 36 -9.95 -8.67 4.91
C PRO A 36 -10.03 -9.10 3.43
N GLY A 37 -10.72 -8.41 2.53
CA GLY A 37 -10.96 -6.98 2.44
C GLY A 37 -10.43 -6.62 1.07
N ASP A 38 -11.25 -6.75 0.03
CA ASP A 38 -10.83 -6.38 -1.32
C ASP A 38 -10.28 -4.96 -1.27
N ILE A 39 -9.06 -4.74 -1.77
CA ILE A 39 -8.47 -3.41 -1.86
C ILE A 39 -9.41 -2.58 -2.75
N PRO A 40 -9.84 -1.37 -2.36
CA PRO A 40 -10.69 -0.57 -3.23
C PRO A 40 -9.85 -0.10 -4.43
N LEU A 41 -10.13 -0.64 -5.61
CA LEU A 41 -9.39 -0.33 -6.84
C LEU A 41 -10.08 0.70 -7.73
N VAL A 42 -11.29 1.13 -7.36
CA VAL A 42 -12.10 2.09 -8.11
C VAL A 42 -12.68 3.16 -7.19
N TYR A 43 -12.85 4.37 -7.71
CA TYR A 43 -13.35 5.52 -6.96
C TYR A 43 -14.80 5.32 -6.46
N ASP A 44 -15.62 4.63 -7.27
CA ASP A 44 -17.03 4.34 -6.99
C ASP A 44 -17.24 2.96 -6.35
N ASP A 45 -16.26 2.47 -5.59
CA ASP A 45 -16.44 1.26 -4.77
C ASP A 45 -17.58 1.49 -3.78
N ILE A 46 -18.52 0.52 -3.71
CA ILE A 46 -19.74 0.57 -2.90
C ILE A 46 -19.48 0.87 -1.43
N ARG A 47 -18.29 0.57 -0.91
CA ARG A 47 -17.91 0.87 0.49
C ARG A 47 -17.94 2.37 0.81
N PHE A 48 -17.85 3.22 -0.21
CA PHE A 48 -17.87 4.66 -0.07
C PHE A 48 -19.25 5.27 -0.27
N ASP A 49 -20.29 4.45 -0.47
CA ASP A 49 -21.67 4.91 -0.53
C ASP A 49 -22.06 5.63 0.76
N GLY A 50 -22.69 6.80 0.60
CA GLY A 50 -23.05 7.65 1.73
C GLY A 50 -21.89 8.41 2.38
N ASN A 51 -20.66 8.31 1.85
CA ASN A 51 -19.58 9.22 2.26
C ASN A 51 -19.98 10.68 2.01
N ALA A 52 -19.79 11.52 3.02
CA ALA A 52 -20.12 12.94 2.94
C ALA A 52 -19.12 13.67 2.03
N VAL A 53 -19.64 14.45 1.08
CA VAL A 53 -18.82 15.38 0.29
C VAL A 53 -18.17 16.38 1.23
N SER A 54 -16.86 16.61 1.05
CA SER A 54 -16.07 17.49 1.90
C SER A 54 -15.07 18.29 1.08
N ASN A 55 -14.75 19.49 1.58
CA ASN A 55 -13.59 20.26 1.17
C ASN A 55 -12.31 19.69 1.79
N ALA A 56 -11.18 20.33 1.51
CA ALA A 56 -9.90 20.06 2.14
C ALA A 56 -9.99 20.09 3.67
N LEU A 57 -9.29 19.17 4.29
CA LEU A 57 -9.22 19.04 5.74
C LEU A 57 -7.82 19.38 6.24
N ARG A 58 -7.79 20.08 7.38
CA ARG A 58 -6.61 20.25 8.23
C ARG A 58 -6.91 19.57 9.55
N LEU A 59 -6.30 18.42 9.78
CA LEU A 59 -6.50 17.68 11.01
C LEU A 59 -5.55 18.24 12.07
N SER A 60 -6.10 18.55 13.24
CA SER A 60 -5.30 18.83 14.43
C SER A 60 -4.46 17.60 14.83
N PRO A 61 -3.44 17.76 15.68
CA PRO A 61 -2.73 16.64 16.30
C PRO A 61 -3.68 15.57 16.87
N GLY A 62 -3.45 14.31 16.51
CA GLY A 62 -4.32 13.18 16.87
C GLY A 62 -5.71 13.20 16.24
N GLY A 63 -5.98 14.11 15.29
CA GLY A 63 -7.28 14.31 14.68
C GLY A 63 -7.69 13.18 13.73
N ALA A 64 -8.95 13.24 13.27
CA ALA A 64 -9.50 12.18 12.42
C ALA A 64 -10.32 12.70 11.24
N ALA A 65 -10.25 11.99 10.12
CA ALA A 65 -11.16 12.08 8.99
C ALA A 65 -11.81 10.71 8.74
N SER A 66 -13.13 10.68 8.62
CA SER A 66 -13.85 9.45 8.34
C SER A 66 -15.03 9.68 7.41
N LYS A 67 -15.27 8.72 6.50
CA LYS A 67 -16.40 8.70 5.57
C LYS A 67 -16.51 9.99 4.73
N LYS A 68 -15.39 10.41 4.16
CA LYS A 68 -15.28 11.63 3.34
C LYS A 68 -15.09 11.30 1.87
N SER A 69 -15.75 12.08 1.03
CA SER A 69 -15.57 12.10 -0.43
C SER A 69 -14.99 13.46 -0.80
N ILE A 70 -13.76 13.50 -1.31
CA ILE A 70 -13.07 14.75 -1.66
C ILE A 70 -12.61 14.67 -3.12
N THR A 71 -13.01 15.63 -3.96
CA THR A 71 -12.71 15.65 -5.42
C THR A 71 -11.93 16.89 -5.90
N GLN A 72 -11.43 17.70 -4.97
CA GLN A 72 -10.91 19.03 -5.31
C GLN A 72 -9.47 18.99 -5.88
N THR A 73 -9.13 19.94 -6.75
CA THR A 73 -7.80 20.09 -7.38
C THR A 73 -7.04 21.35 -6.91
N GLY A 74 -7.35 21.85 -5.71
CA GLY A 74 -6.70 23.02 -5.12
C GLY A 74 -5.19 22.86 -4.92
N SER A 75 -4.51 23.96 -4.58
CA SER A 75 -3.04 24.04 -4.48
C SER A 75 -2.41 23.30 -3.29
N VAL A 76 -3.20 22.62 -2.46
CA VAL A 76 -2.72 21.89 -1.29
C VAL A 76 -3.38 20.51 -1.24
N ALA A 77 -2.71 19.55 -0.58
CA ALA A 77 -3.27 18.23 -0.30
C ALA A 77 -4.69 18.28 0.30
N SER A 78 -5.51 17.32 -0.11
CA SER A 78 -6.89 17.18 0.34
C SER A 78 -7.01 16.96 1.84
N ILE A 79 -6.10 16.20 2.45
CA ILE A 79 -5.96 16.09 3.89
C ILE A 79 -4.52 16.48 4.24
N VAL A 80 -4.37 17.48 5.10
CA VAL A 80 -3.07 17.79 5.74
C VAL A 80 -3.21 17.54 7.22
N THR A 81 -2.21 16.88 7.80
CA THR A 81 -2.19 16.54 9.22
C THR A 81 -0.77 16.67 9.78
N SER A 82 -0.67 16.84 11.09
CA SER A 82 0.58 16.68 11.82
C SER A 82 0.36 15.96 13.14
N ASP A 83 1.43 15.41 13.71
CA ASP A 83 1.47 14.93 15.09
C ASP A 83 0.41 13.85 15.41
N GLY A 84 0.34 12.87 14.52
CA GLY A 84 -0.60 11.75 14.54
C GLY A 84 -1.97 12.06 13.93
N ALA A 85 -2.56 11.07 13.26
CA ALA A 85 -3.88 11.21 12.66
C ALA A 85 -4.53 9.86 12.34
N THR A 86 -5.84 9.87 12.14
CA THR A 86 -6.57 8.71 11.64
C THR A 86 -7.47 9.07 10.46
N ILE A 87 -7.25 8.45 9.32
CA ILE A 87 -8.02 8.64 8.07
C ILE A 87 -8.66 7.29 7.73
N ARG A 88 -10.00 7.21 7.73
CA ARG A 88 -10.72 5.95 7.49
C ARG A 88 -11.87 6.08 6.51
N ASN A 89 -12.09 5.06 5.69
CA ASN A 89 -13.23 5.00 4.76
C ASN A 89 -13.38 6.25 3.89
N CYS A 90 -12.27 6.84 3.45
CA CYS A 90 -12.29 8.04 2.63
C CYS A 90 -12.02 7.69 1.17
N ARG A 91 -12.69 8.37 0.25
CA ARG A 91 -12.35 8.37 -1.17
C ARG A 91 -11.93 9.76 -1.61
N ILE A 92 -10.75 9.85 -2.20
CA ILE A 92 -10.14 11.10 -2.59
C ILE A 92 -9.68 10.97 -4.04
N SER A 93 -10.09 11.92 -4.88
CA SER A 93 -9.57 12.08 -6.25
C SER A 93 -9.19 13.55 -6.39
N SER A 94 -7.89 13.88 -6.28
CA SER A 94 -7.45 15.26 -6.10
C SER A 94 -6.08 15.49 -6.67
N ARG A 95 -5.58 16.75 -6.63
CA ARG A 95 -4.18 17.03 -6.99
C ARG A 95 -3.22 16.14 -6.20
N GLU A 96 -3.33 16.17 -4.88
CA GLU A 96 -2.55 15.40 -3.89
C GLU A 96 -3.48 14.99 -2.76
N CYS A 97 -3.42 13.74 -2.28
CA CYS A 97 -4.44 13.24 -1.36
C CYS A 97 -4.12 13.54 0.11
N VAL A 98 -2.96 13.10 0.60
CA VAL A 98 -2.62 13.18 2.03
C VAL A 98 -1.20 13.70 2.24
N ARG A 99 -1.07 14.76 3.02
CA ARG A 99 0.21 15.28 3.50
C ARG A 99 0.34 15.09 5.02
N ILE A 100 1.42 14.45 5.42
CA ILE A 100 1.76 14.14 6.81
C ILE A 100 2.98 14.97 7.22
N GLY A 101 2.83 15.72 8.30
CA GLY A 101 3.93 16.38 9.00
C GLY A 101 4.06 15.92 10.45
N GLY A 102 5.11 16.39 11.14
CA GLY A 102 5.31 16.08 12.56
C GLY A 102 5.55 14.60 12.88
N SER A 103 5.47 14.28 14.16
CA SER A 103 5.79 12.96 14.71
C SER A 103 4.53 12.14 15.02
N GLY A 104 4.66 10.98 15.69
CA GLY A 104 3.52 10.22 16.20
C GLY A 104 2.97 9.16 15.24
N SER A 105 1.74 8.72 15.48
CA SER A 105 1.12 7.58 14.79
C SER A 105 0.05 8.03 13.81
N PHE A 106 0.22 7.64 12.55
CA PHE A 106 -0.67 7.94 11.45
C PHE A 106 -1.28 6.64 10.94
N LEU A 107 -2.60 6.60 10.85
CA LEU A 107 -3.35 5.49 10.30
C LEU A 107 -4.15 5.95 9.09
N ILE A 108 -3.99 5.25 7.98
CA ILE A 108 -4.82 5.37 6.78
C ILE A 108 -5.41 3.98 6.52
N ASP A 109 -6.73 3.84 6.58
CA ASP A 109 -7.36 2.53 6.46
C ASP A 109 -8.65 2.56 5.63
N ASN A 110 -8.84 1.52 4.81
CA ASN A 110 -10.01 1.34 3.95
C ASN A 110 -10.27 2.56 3.04
N CYS A 111 -9.26 3.06 2.34
CA CYS A 111 -9.38 4.28 1.54
C CYS A 111 -9.12 4.03 0.04
N TYR A 112 -9.71 4.86 -0.82
CA TYR A 112 -9.29 5.02 -2.22
C TYR A 112 -8.67 6.40 -2.37
N LEU A 113 -7.40 6.48 -2.73
CA LEU A 113 -6.65 7.72 -2.82
C LEU A 113 -6.06 7.85 -4.23
N GLU A 114 -6.53 8.83 -4.98
CA GLU A 114 -6.14 9.06 -6.36
C GLU A 114 -5.56 10.46 -6.53
N ALA A 115 -4.28 10.53 -6.89
CA ALA A 115 -3.62 11.77 -7.27
C ALA A 115 -3.70 11.96 -8.79
N LEU A 116 -4.33 13.05 -9.20
CA LEU A 116 -4.41 13.50 -10.59
C LEU A 116 -3.17 14.32 -10.97
N GLY A 117 -2.59 15.05 -9.99
CA GLY A 117 -1.60 16.10 -10.23
C GLY A 117 -2.13 17.23 -11.13
N VAL A 118 -1.39 18.34 -11.24
CA VAL A 118 -1.75 19.49 -12.10
C VAL A 118 -0.48 20.13 -12.68
N GLU A 119 -0.29 20.19 -14.00
CA GLU A 119 0.83 20.92 -14.66
C GLU A 119 2.24 20.36 -14.22
N PRO A 120 3.39 21.08 -14.18
CA PRO A 120 4.71 20.47 -13.90
C PRO A 120 4.93 20.14 -12.41
N ASP A 121 3.85 19.82 -11.73
CA ASP A 121 3.77 19.71 -10.28
C ASP A 121 4.39 18.41 -9.73
N HIS A 122 4.71 18.46 -8.44
CA HIS A 122 5.21 17.33 -7.65
C HIS A 122 4.09 16.84 -6.73
N ALA A 123 3.06 16.23 -7.31
CA ALA A 123 1.97 15.66 -6.52
C ALA A 123 2.27 14.21 -6.13
N ASP A 124 2.24 13.89 -4.85
CA ASP A 124 2.24 12.49 -4.39
C ASP A 124 0.80 12.10 -3.98
N VAL A 125 0.47 10.81 -3.94
CA VAL A 125 -0.83 10.44 -3.32
C VAL A 125 -0.73 10.65 -1.82
N ILE A 126 0.34 10.11 -1.22
CA ILE A 126 0.68 10.30 0.19
C ILE A 126 2.11 10.83 0.27
N GLN A 127 2.28 11.99 0.90
CA GLN A 127 3.59 12.56 1.20
C GLN A 127 3.78 12.68 2.72
N ALA A 128 4.79 12.00 3.26
CA ALA A 128 5.28 12.28 4.61
C ALA A 128 6.53 13.15 4.52
N TYR A 129 6.41 14.38 4.99
CA TYR A 129 7.43 15.42 4.92
C TYR A 129 7.40 16.24 6.21
N SER A 130 8.45 16.10 7.03
CA SER A 130 8.69 16.98 8.19
C SER A 130 10.11 16.75 8.68
N PRO A 131 11.06 17.61 8.27
CA PRO A 131 12.47 17.41 8.59
C PRO A 131 12.73 17.17 10.08
N GLY A 132 13.39 16.04 10.38
CA GLY A 132 13.75 15.64 11.75
C GLY A 132 12.62 15.01 12.56
N SER A 133 11.41 14.89 12.00
CA SER A 133 10.31 14.18 12.67
C SER A 133 10.40 12.66 12.49
N ARG A 134 9.86 11.94 13.48
CA ARG A 134 9.83 10.48 13.48
C ARG A 134 8.47 9.95 13.90
N GLY A 135 7.93 8.99 13.14
CA GLY A 135 6.59 8.48 13.40
C GLY A 135 6.38 7.03 12.98
N THR A 136 5.12 6.59 13.07
CA THR A 136 4.64 5.33 12.50
C THR A 136 3.54 5.66 11.52
N LEU A 137 3.71 5.29 10.26
CA LEU A 137 2.68 5.35 9.23
C LEU A 137 2.19 3.93 8.96
N LYS A 138 0.95 3.64 9.37
CA LYS A 138 0.25 2.43 8.98
C LYS A 138 -0.75 2.74 7.87
N VAL A 139 -0.66 2.01 6.76
CA VAL A 139 -1.64 2.06 5.68
C VAL A 139 -2.21 0.67 5.46
N SER A 140 -3.53 0.53 5.52
CA SER A 140 -4.20 -0.75 5.29
C SER A 140 -5.42 -0.68 4.40
N ASN A 141 -5.70 -1.77 3.68
CA ASN A 141 -6.91 -1.94 2.86
C ASN A 141 -7.15 -0.76 1.89
N THR A 142 -6.08 -0.25 1.27
CA THR A 142 -6.11 1.05 0.59
C THR A 142 -5.59 0.95 -0.83
N GLY A 143 -6.36 1.51 -1.78
CA GLY A 143 -5.93 1.75 -3.16
C GLY A 143 -5.24 3.10 -3.28
N ILE A 144 -4.03 3.10 -3.83
CA ILE A 144 -3.20 4.28 -4.07
C ILE A 144 -3.00 4.42 -5.57
N VAL A 145 -3.71 5.36 -6.18
CA VAL A 145 -3.81 5.51 -7.64
C VAL A 145 -3.13 6.79 -8.08
N THR A 146 -2.36 6.69 -9.15
CA THR A 146 -1.62 7.79 -9.73
C THR A 146 -1.80 7.85 -11.24
N HIS A 147 -1.59 9.03 -11.82
CA HIS A 147 -1.70 9.29 -13.26
C HIS A 147 -0.45 10.03 -13.78
N GLY A 148 0.06 9.62 -14.94
CA GLY A 148 1.38 10.00 -15.48
C GLY A 148 1.55 11.45 -15.96
N VAL A 149 0.62 12.35 -15.62
CA VAL A 149 0.63 13.76 -16.05
C VAL A 149 1.36 14.68 -15.05
N ALA A 150 1.30 14.40 -13.75
CA ALA A 150 1.90 15.28 -12.72
C ALA A 150 2.07 14.63 -11.34
N ALA A 151 1.62 13.38 -11.16
CA ALA A 151 1.90 12.64 -9.94
C ALA A 151 3.31 12.04 -9.99
N ASN A 152 4.10 12.17 -8.93
CA ASN A 152 5.48 11.70 -8.89
C ASN A 152 5.59 10.31 -8.25
N VAL A 153 4.90 10.10 -7.13
CA VAL A 153 4.95 8.86 -6.38
C VAL A 153 3.57 8.52 -5.78
N GLY A 154 3.26 7.23 -5.65
CA GLY A 154 2.13 6.78 -4.83
C GLY A 154 2.30 7.18 -3.36
N LEU A 155 3.30 6.62 -2.68
CA LEU A 155 3.67 7.01 -1.31
C LEU A 155 5.12 7.44 -1.27
N PHE A 156 5.37 8.69 -0.85
CA PHE A 156 6.70 9.24 -0.68
C PHE A 156 7.00 9.59 0.78
N ILE A 157 8.05 8.97 1.33
CA ILE A 157 8.71 9.43 2.55
C ILE A 157 9.90 10.30 2.15
N ALA A 158 9.83 11.58 2.50
CA ALA A 158 10.73 12.63 2.00
C ALA A 158 11.38 13.45 3.11
N ASP A 159 12.52 14.05 2.77
CA ASP A 159 13.18 15.16 3.46
C ASP A 159 13.31 14.97 4.98
N ASN A 160 13.93 13.86 5.38
CA ASN A 160 14.23 13.51 6.77
C ASN A 160 13.04 13.18 7.66
N TRP A 161 11.83 12.95 7.13
CA TRP A 161 10.80 12.23 7.90
C TRP A 161 11.19 10.75 7.98
N THR A 162 11.18 10.17 9.18
CA THR A 162 11.60 8.77 9.36
C THR A 162 10.70 7.98 10.29
N GLY A 163 10.95 6.67 10.39
CA GLY A 163 10.30 5.83 11.39
C GLY A 163 9.81 4.52 10.82
N THR A 164 8.62 4.09 11.22
CA THR A 164 8.03 2.83 10.76
C THR A 164 7.04 3.08 9.64
N ILE A 165 7.20 2.37 8.52
CA ILE A 165 6.28 2.33 7.38
C ILE A 165 5.71 0.91 7.34
N ASP A 166 4.43 0.78 7.69
CA ASP A 166 3.72 -0.49 7.81
C ASP A 166 2.55 -0.53 6.83
N LEU A 167 2.70 -1.30 5.75
CA LEU A 167 1.71 -1.42 4.68
C LEU A 167 1.13 -2.83 4.66
N GLU A 168 -0.20 -2.92 4.78
CA GLU A 168 -0.92 -4.19 4.81
C GLU A 168 -2.13 -4.16 3.88
N ASN A 169 -2.15 -5.02 2.86
CA ASN A 169 -3.24 -5.07 1.88
C ASN A 169 -3.41 -3.73 1.13
N VAL A 170 -2.37 -3.35 0.39
CA VAL A 170 -2.27 -2.04 -0.31
C VAL A 170 -1.95 -2.27 -1.78
N ALA A 171 -2.63 -1.56 -2.67
CA ALA A 171 -2.35 -1.59 -4.11
C ALA A 171 -1.89 -0.22 -4.60
N PHE A 172 -0.75 -0.20 -5.30
CA PHE A 172 -0.21 0.97 -5.99
C PHE A 172 -0.52 0.86 -7.48
N VAL A 173 -1.40 1.71 -8.00
CA VAL A 173 -1.69 1.82 -9.44
C VAL A 173 -0.87 2.96 -10.02
N GLY A 174 0.13 2.60 -10.84
CA GLY A 174 1.20 3.50 -11.21
C GLY A 174 0.87 4.53 -12.29
N GLY A 175 -0.01 4.22 -13.25
CA GLY A 175 -0.42 5.18 -14.30
C GLY A 175 0.71 5.91 -15.06
N GLY A 176 1.96 5.47 -14.98
CA GLY A 176 3.14 6.08 -15.59
C GLY A 176 4.01 6.96 -14.66
N VAL A 177 3.74 7.01 -13.36
CA VAL A 177 4.56 7.77 -12.39
C VAL A 177 5.94 7.15 -12.15
N ASN A 178 6.84 7.89 -11.49
CA ASN A 178 8.21 7.44 -11.27
C ASN A 178 8.28 6.15 -10.45
N PHE A 179 7.60 6.12 -9.30
CA PHE A 179 7.56 4.98 -8.39
C PHE A 179 6.19 4.81 -7.72
N GLY A 180 5.77 3.60 -7.41
CA GLY A 180 4.63 3.37 -6.53
C GLY A 180 4.97 3.75 -5.08
N LEU A 181 6.10 3.24 -4.58
CA LEU A 181 6.57 3.47 -3.22
C LEU A 181 8.01 4.01 -3.22
N ARG A 182 8.24 5.18 -2.63
CA ARG A 182 9.58 5.77 -2.51
C ARG A 182 9.86 6.11 -1.06
N ILE A 183 10.97 5.61 -0.51
CA ILE A 183 11.34 5.86 0.89
C ILE A 183 12.78 6.34 0.97
N HIS A 184 12.95 7.58 1.46
CA HIS A 184 14.23 8.26 1.61
C HIS A 184 14.39 8.75 3.07
N PRO A 185 15.24 8.11 3.88
CA PRO A 185 15.53 8.55 5.25
C PRO A 185 16.37 9.83 5.34
N ASP A 186 17.11 10.16 4.28
CA ASP A 186 18.08 11.25 4.21
C ASP A 186 18.96 11.34 5.48
N ALA A 187 19.02 12.48 6.16
CA ALA A 187 19.77 12.65 7.41
C ALA A 187 18.95 12.36 8.67
N GLY A 188 17.64 12.06 8.55
CA GLY A 188 16.70 12.00 9.67
C GLY A 188 16.87 10.81 10.62
N GLY A 189 17.30 9.65 10.12
CA GLY A 189 17.39 8.41 10.89
C GLY A 189 17.03 7.17 10.07
N ASP A 190 17.14 5.99 10.66
CA ASP A 190 16.80 4.74 9.96
C ASP A 190 15.29 4.52 9.88
N ASN A 191 14.83 3.97 8.76
CA ASN A 191 13.45 3.55 8.56
C ASN A 191 13.27 2.05 8.82
N ILE A 192 12.11 1.68 9.33
CA ILE A 192 11.65 0.29 9.46
C ILE A 192 10.52 0.10 8.44
N ILE A 193 10.66 -0.89 7.57
CA ILE A 193 9.69 -1.19 6.51
C ILE A 193 9.06 -2.56 6.79
N LYS A 194 7.72 -2.58 6.80
CA LYS A 194 6.91 -3.79 6.93
C LYS A 194 5.89 -3.82 5.80
N LEU A 195 6.01 -4.78 4.89
CA LEU A 195 5.08 -4.96 3.78
C LEU A 195 4.44 -6.35 3.85
N ARG A 196 3.10 -6.38 3.88
CA ARG A 196 2.28 -7.58 3.77
C ARG A 196 1.18 -7.37 2.73
N ASN A 197 1.05 -8.27 1.75
CA ASN A 197 0.02 -8.18 0.71
C ASN A 197 0.06 -6.82 -0.01
N VAL A 198 1.22 -6.47 -0.57
CA VAL A 198 1.43 -5.18 -1.26
C VAL A 198 1.60 -5.43 -2.74
N PHE A 199 0.78 -4.75 -3.55
CA PHE A 199 0.66 -5.02 -4.98
C PHE A 199 1.01 -3.79 -5.80
N PHE A 200 1.85 -3.97 -6.81
CA PHE A 200 2.27 -2.92 -7.72
C PHE A 200 1.68 -3.17 -9.11
N ILE A 201 0.79 -2.29 -9.54
CA ILE A 201 0.07 -2.37 -10.80
C ILE A 201 0.69 -1.35 -11.77
N PRO A 202 1.42 -1.80 -12.81
CA PRO A 202 2.11 -0.94 -13.76
C PRO A 202 1.11 -0.14 -14.62
N PRO A 203 1.58 0.89 -15.37
CA PRO A 203 2.98 1.26 -15.59
C PRO A 203 3.61 2.13 -14.50
N PHE A 204 4.91 1.92 -14.27
CA PHE A 204 5.79 2.84 -13.55
C PHE A 204 6.92 3.23 -14.50
N ARG A 205 7.35 4.50 -14.50
CA ARG A 205 8.43 5.01 -15.37
C ARG A 205 9.78 4.36 -15.03
N TYR A 206 10.07 4.17 -13.76
CA TYR A 206 11.34 3.60 -13.32
C TYR A 206 11.17 2.23 -12.68
N ALA A 207 10.46 2.13 -11.56
CA ALA A 207 10.31 0.88 -10.82
C ALA A 207 9.06 0.91 -9.92
N PRO A 208 8.54 -0.25 -9.48
CA PRO A 208 7.45 -0.29 -8.50
C PRO A 208 7.80 0.41 -7.19
N TYR A 209 9.07 0.30 -6.74
CA TYR A 209 9.54 0.95 -5.52
C TYR A 209 11.00 1.39 -5.61
N LEU A 210 11.39 2.33 -4.73
CA LEU A 210 12.78 2.74 -4.50
C LEU A 210 13.03 2.99 -3.00
N PHE A 211 14.00 2.28 -2.43
CA PHE A 211 14.48 2.51 -1.07
C PHE A 211 15.90 3.10 -1.11
N GLY A 212 15.99 4.42 -1.00
CA GLY A 212 17.27 5.13 -1.04
C GLY A 212 17.96 5.08 0.32
N ASN A 213 19.10 4.40 0.43
CA ASN A 213 19.94 4.47 1.62
C ASN A 213 20.87 5.70 1.50
N VAL A 214 20.37 6.86 1.91
CA VAL A 214 21.04 8.17 1.78
C VAL A 214 21.46 8.67 3.17
N GLY A 215 22.44 9.58 3.25
CA GLY A 215 22.82 10.25 4.51
C GLY A 215 23.38 9.33 5.60
N HIS A 216 23.99 8.19 5.20
CA HIS A 216 24.42 7.12 6.09
C HIS A 216 23.29 6.47 6.91
N ARG A 217 22.04 6.61 6.44
CA ARG A 217 20.85 5.98 7.02
C ARG A 217 20.37 4.82 6.17
N LYS A 218 19.64 3.91 6.81
CA LYS A 218 19.18 2.67 6.21
C LYS A 218 17.66 2.56 6.21
N ASN A 219 17.16 1.95 5.16
CA ASN A 219 15.84 1.34 5.14
C ASN A 219 15.98 -0.13 5.57
N ILE A 220 15.47 -0.47 6.75
CA ILE A 220 15.56 -1.81 7.34
C ILE A 220 14.24 -2.53 7.06
N ILE A 221 14.30 -3.64 6.33
CA ILE A 221 13.09 -4.39 5.93
C ILE A 221 12.87 -5.53 6.93
N GLU A 222 11.92 -5.33 7.84
CA GLU A 222 11.53 -6.32 8.85
C GLU A 222 10.52 -7.35 8.30
N LEU A 223 9.61 -6.93 7.41
CA LEU A 223 8.59 -7.80 6.83
C LEU A 223 8.49 -7.61 5.32
N TRP A 224 8.47 -8.72 4.57
CA TRP A 224 8.29 -8.78 3.12
C TRP A 224 7.46 -10.01 2.75
N GLU A 225 6.15 -9.91 2.96
CA GLU A 225 5.21 -11.01 2.75
C GLU A 225 4.27 -10.70 1.59
N ASN A 226 4.21 -11.56 0.58
CA ASN A 226 3.30 -11.42 -0.55
C ASN A 226 3.37 -10.03 -1.24
N VAL A 227 4.60 -9.54 -1.47
CA VAL A 227 4.84 -8.30 -2.24
C VAL A 227 5.01 -8.65 -3.72
N ARG A 228 4.16 -8.13 -4.60
CA ARG A 228 4.04 -8.63 -5.98
C ARG A 228 3.75 -7.53 -7.00
N MET A 229 4.07 -7.82 -8.26
CA MET A 229 3.39 -7.17 -9.37
C MET A 229 1.95 -7.68 -9.46
N ALA A 230 1.05 -6.88 -10.03
CA ALA A 230 -0.33 -7.26 -10.27
C ALA A 230 -0.91 -6.54 -11.50
N THR A 231 -2.13 -6.92 -11.89
CA THR A 231 -2.95 -6.20 -12.86
C THR A 231 -4.36 -6.03 -12.31
N ILE A 232 -5.16 -5.19 -12.97
CA ILE A 232 -6.60 -5.07 -12.69
C ILE A 232 -7.35 -5.73 -13.83
N GLU A 233 -8.09 -6.79 -13.53
CA GLU A 233 -8.94 -7.51 -14.48
C GLU A 233 -10.38 -7.44 -13.99
N ASN A 234 -11.28 -6.87 -14.80
CA ASN A 234 -12.70 -6.71 -14.46
C ASN A 234 -12.94 -6.04 -13.08
N GLY A 235 -12.14 -5.02 -12.76
CA GLY A 235 -12.23 -4.30 -11.48
C GLY A 235 -11.66 -5.04 -10.28
N LYS A 236 -11.04 -6.21 -10.48
CA LYS A 236 -10.45 -7.04 -9.41
C LYS A 236 -8.94 -7.14 -9.57
N LEU A 237 -8.27 -7.36 -8.45
CA LEU A 237 -6.82 -7.59 -8.42
C LEU A 237 -6.49 -8.96 -9.00
N ALA A 238 -5.73 -9.00 -10.08
CA ALA A 238 -5.14 -10.22 -10.62
C ALA A 238 -3.65 -10.29 -10.26
N LEU A 239 -3.25 -11.36 -9.58
CA LEU A 239 -1.92 -11.49 -8.99
C LEU A 239 -0.85 -11.78 -10.06
N GLY A 240 0.20 -10.97 -10.08
CA GLY A 240 1.36 -11.12 -10.96
C GLY A 240 2.57 -11.73 -10.25
N PRO A 241 3.77 -11.70 -10.84
CA PRO A 241 4.97 -12.29 -10.23
C PRO A 241 5.32 -11.67 -8.88
N ALA A 242 5.87 -12.50 -7.98
CA ALA A 242 6.40 -12.01 -6.70
C ALA A 242 7.64 -11.16 -6.91
N LEU A 243 7.75 -10.08 -6.14
CA LEU A 243 8.95 -9.25 -6.10
C LEU A 243 9.86 -9.78 -4.98
N PRO A 244 11.15 -10.00 -5.24
CA PRO A 244 12.08 -10.46 -4.22
C PRO A 244 12.25 -9.40 -3.13
N LYS A 245 12.50 -9.85 -1.90
CA LYS A 245 12.91 -8.96 -0.80
C LYS A 245 14.21 -8.25 -1.21
N PRO A 246 14.28 -6.91 -1.17
CA PRO A 246 15.52 -6.20 -1.38
C PRO A 246 16.45 -6.44 -0.18
N PHE A 247 17.71 -6.78 -0.47
CA PHE A 247 18.87 -6.89 0.44
C PHE A 247 18.64 -7.50 1.84
#